data_AF-A0A2K2CI38-F1
#
_entry.id   AF-A0A2K2CI38-F1
#
_cell.length_a   1.000
_cell.length_b   1.000
_cell.length_c   1.000
_cell.angle_alpha   90.00
_cell.angle_beta   90.00
_cell.angle_gamma   90.00
#
_symmetry.space_group_name_H-M   'P 1'
#
loop_
_entity.id
_entity.type
_entity.pdbx_description
1 polymer ?
#
loop_
_entity_poly.entity_id
_entity_poly.type
_entity_poly.pdbx_seq_one_letter_code
_entity_poly.pdbx_strand_id
1 'polypeptide(L)'
;IIGLAAICWAIWKLHNRACFEHCIIHSPAELICYACSFLKYWAGLQAGNEGDALRIGARMLQDEALRHHPAQAALDVGRLLGLQ
;
A
#
# COMPACT_ATOMS: atom_id res chain seq x y z
N ILE A 1 10.34 11.40 8.64
CA ILE A 1 10.45 10.13 9.41
C ILE A 1 9.08 9.44 9.56
N ILE A 2 8.02 10.17 9.91
CA ILE A 2 6.66 9.62 10.12
C ILE A 2 6.13 8.81 8.92
N GLY A 3 6.32 9.29 7.68
CA GLY A 3 5.87 8.56 6.49
C GLY A 3 6.55 7.20 6.31
N LEU A 4 7.86 7.11 6.56
CA LEU A 4 8.61 5.85 6.51
C LEU A 4 8.15 4.89 7.61
N ALA A 5 7.91 5.41 8.82
CA ALA A 5 7.39 4.62 9.93
C ALA A 5 6.00 4.05 9.61
N ALA A 6 5.11 4.85 9.01
CA ALA A 6 3.78 4.40 8.59
C ALA A 6 3.84 3.29 7.52
N ILE A 7 4.75 3.42 6.54
CA ILE A 7 4.94 2.39 5.50
C ILE A 7 5.53 1.11 6.11
N CYS A 8 6.56 1.24 6.95
CA CYS A 8 7.17 0.10 7.64
C CYS A 8 6.14 -0.64 8.52
N TRP A 9 5.30 0.11 9.23
CA TRP A 9 4.20 -0.44 10.02
C TRP A 9 3.17 -1.18 9.16
N ALA A 10 2.79 -0.61 8.01
CA ALA A 10 1.87 -1.26 7.08
C ALA A 10 2.43 -2.59 6.55
N ILE A 11 3.71 -2.61 6.16
CA ILE A 11 4.41 -3.82 5.69
C ILE A 11 4.46 -4.87 6.80
N TRP A 12 4.89 -4.48 8.00
CA TRP A 12 4.96 -5.39 9.14
C TRP A 12 3.59 -5.99 9.47
N LYS A 13 2.54 -5.18 9.51
CA LYS A 13 1.19 -5.69 9.79
C LYS A 13 0.71 -6.65 8.70
N LEU A 14 1.02 -6.34 7.43
CA LEU A 14 0.64 -7.19 6.30
C LEU A 14 1.36 -8.55 6.33
N HIS A 15 2.65 -8.57 6.66
CA HIS A 15 3.40 -9.81 6.89
C HIS A 15 2.80 -10.64 8.03
N ASN A 16 2.45 -10.00 9.16
CA ASN A 16 1.79 -10.71 10.25
C ASN A 16 0.44 -11.29 9.81
N ARG A 17 -0.37 -10.54 9.08
CA ARG A 17 -1.65 -11.05 8.55
C ARG A 17 -1.48 -12.19 7.56
N ALA A 18 -0.47 -12.14 6.70
CA ALA A 18 -0.19 -13.24 5.78
C ALA A 18 0.20 -14.53 6.54
N CYS A 19 1.05 -14.40 7.58
CA CYS A 19 1.49 -15.53 8.39
C CYS A 19 0.41 -16.09 9.32
N PHE A 20 -0.45 -15.25 9.90
CA PHE A 20 -1.41 -15.65 10.93
C PHE A 20 -2.85 -15.81 10.43
N GLU A 21 -3.27 -15.04 9.42
CA GLU A 21 -4.64 -15.04 8.89
C GLU A 21 -4.75 -15.72 7.51
N HIS A 22 -3.67 -16.28 6.97
CA HIS A 22 -3.60 -16.87 5.62
C HIS A 22 -4.13 -15.92 4.52
N CYS A 23 -4.05 -14.61 4.73
CA CYS A 23 -4.45 -13.62 3.73
C CYS A 23 -3.48 -13.66 2.55
N ILE A 24 -3.98 -14.08 1.39
CA ILE A 24 -3.25 -13.98 0.13
C ILE A 24 -3.41 -12.54 -0.37
N ILE A 25 -2.32 -11.79 -0.36
CA ILE A 25 -2.26 -10.46 -0.98
C ILE A 25 -2.35 -10.70 -2.48
N HIS A 26 -3.48 -10.36 -3.09
CA HIS A 26 -3.76 -10.74 -4.47
C HIS A 26 -3.07 -9.80 -5.46
N SER A 27 -2.77 -8.57 -5.04
CA SER A 27 -2.06 -7.59 -5.86
C SER A 27 -1.21 -6.63 -5.03
N PRO A 28 -0.01 -6.23 -5.51
CA PRO A 28 0.78 -5.16 -4.90
C PRO A 28 0.03 -3.83 -4.75
N ALA A 29 -0.98 -3.58 -5.59
CA ALA A 29 -1.83 -2.40 -5.47
C ALA A 29 -2.66 -2.37 -4.17
N GLU A 30 -3.08 -3.54 -3.65
CA GLU A 30 -3.79 -3.62 -2.37
C GLU A 30 -2.88 -3.23 -1.20
N LEU A 31 -1.62 -3.65 -1.23
CA LEU A 31 -0.60 -3.26 -0.26
C LEU A 31 -0.40 -1.74 -0.27
N ILE A 32 -0.27 -1.14 -1.46
CA ILE A 32 -0.08 0.31 -1.58
C ILE A 32 -1.32 1.07 -1.09
N CYS A 33 -2.52 0.60 -1.43
CA CYS A 33 -3.77 1.18 -0.92
C CYS A 33 -3.85 1.09 0.62
N TYR A 34 -3.45 -0.05 1.19
CA TYR A 34 -3.36 -0.24 2.65
C TYR A 34 -2.36 0.73 3.28
N ALA A 35 -1.16 0.87 2.73
CA ALA A 35 -0.17 1.84 3.19
C ALA A 35 -0.67 3.30 3.08
N CYS A 36 -1.42 3.63 2.02
CA CYS A 36 -2.03 4.94 1.83
C CYS A 36 -3.09 5.26 2.90
N SER A 37 -3.87 4.26 3.34
CA SER A 37 -4.84 4.44 4.43
C SER A 37 -4.13 4.76 5.76
N PHE A 38 -3.01 4.09 6.02
CA PHE A 38 -2.15 4.39 7.16
C PHE A 38 -1.55 5.80 7.05
N LEU A 39 -0.95 6.17 5.93
CA LEU A 39 -0.39 7.53 5.76
C LEU A 39 -1.44 8.62 5.99
N LYS A 40 -2.68 8.43 5.52
CA LYS A 40 -3.80 9.36 5.78
C LYS A 40 -4.22 9.40 7.24
N TYR A 41 -4.22 8.26 7.94
CA TYR A 41 -4.48 8.21 9.38
C TYR A 41 -3.40 8.96 10.17
N TRP A 42 -2.13 8.67 9.91
CA TRP A 42 -1.00 9.32 10.57
C TRP A 42 -0.90 10.81 10.23
N ALA A 43 -1.36 11.24 9.05
CA ALA A 43 -1.50 12.65 8.72
C ALA A 43 -2.47 13.41 9.64
N GLY A 44 -3.52 12.74 10.13
CA GLY A 44 -4.46 13.33 11.10
C GLY A 44 -3.85 13.51 12.49
N LEU A 45 -2.76 12.81 12.80
CA LEU A 45 -2.04 12.93 14.08
C LEU A 45 -0.95 14.01 14.05
N GLN A 46 -0.58 14.54 12.87
CA GLN A 46 0.45 15.56 12.76
C GLN A 46 -0.14 16.97 12.83
N ALA A 47 0.56 17.85 13.54
CA ALA A 47 0.22 19.26 13.61
C ALA A 47 0.87 20.04 12.44
N GLY A 48 0.13 21.03 11.92
CA GLY A 48 0.64 21.91 10.86
C GLY A 48 0.86 21.21 9.52
N ASN A 49 1.84 21.69 8.74
CA ASN A 49 2.04 21.35 7.34
C ASN A 49 2.52 19.89 7.10
N GLU A 50 2.97 19.19 8.14
CA GLU A 50 3.45 17.80 8.01
C GLU A 50 2.33 16.81 7.67
N GLY A 51 1.10 17.09 8.13
CA GLY A 51 -0.08 16.29 7.77
C GLY A 51 -0.42 16.38 6.28
N ASP A 52 -0.29 17.56 5.69
CA ASP A 52 -0.57 17.74 4.26
C ASP A 52 0.49 17.09 3.38
N ALA A 53 1.77 17.15 3.78
CA ALA A 53 2.83 16.40 3.11
C ALA A 53 2.56 14.88 3.09
N LEU A 54 2.07 14.32 4.20
CA LEU A 54 1.67 12.91 4.29
C LEU A 54 0.46 12.58 3.40
N ARG A 55 -0.55 13.46 3.35
CA ARG A 55 -1.74 13.27 2.48
C ARG A 55 -1.37 13.34 1.00
N ILE A 56 -0.50 14.27 0.62
CA ILE A 56 0.01 14.41 -0.75
C ILE A 56 0.80 13.15 -1.13
N GLY A 57 1.73 12.71 -0.27
CA GLY A 57 2.49 11.48 -0.50
C GLY A 57 1.59 10.25 -0.64
N ALA A 58 0.56 10.12 0.20
CA ALA A 58 -0.42 9.04 0.10
C ALA A 58 -1.20 9.08 -1.22
N ARG A 59 -1.56 10.27 -1.70
CA ARG A 59 -2.24 10.43 -3.00
C ARG A 59 -1.33 10.03 -4.15
N MET A 60 -0.06 10.45 -4.16
CA MET A 60 0.90 10.10 -5.20
C MET A 60 1.16 8.60 -5.26
N LEU A 61 1.34 7.94 -4.11
CA LEU A 61 1.48 6.48 -4.04
C LEU A 61 0.26 5.75 -4.58
N GLN A 62 -0.94 6.22 -4.24
CA GLN A 62 -2.19 5.64 -4.71
C GLN A 62 -2.37 5.82 -6.23
N ASP A 63 -2.07 7.00 -6.75
CA ASP A 63 -2.13 7.29 -8.19
C ASP A 63 -1.14 6.41 -8.96
N GLU A 64 0.10 6.30 -8.49
CA GLU A 64 1.11 5.45 -9.11
C GLU A 64 0.72 3.97 -9.07
N ALA A 65 0.18 3.48 -7.95
CA ALA A 65 -0.32 2.11 -7.86
C ALA A 65 -1.47 1.84 -8.84
N LEU A 66 -2.37 2.82 -9.03
CA LEU A 66 -3.48 2.73 -9.98
C LEU A 66 -2.99 2.78 -11.43
N ARG A 67 -1.95 3.56 -11.74
CA ARG A 67 -1.31 3.62 -13.06
C ARG A 67 -0.72 2.27 -13.47
N HIS A 68 -0.20 1.48 -12.52
CA HIS A 68 0.35 0.15 -12.77
C HIS A 68 -0.67 -0.99 -12.62
N HIS A 69 -1.88 -0.70 -12.14
CA HIS A 69 -2.95 -1.68 -11.94
C HIS A 69 -3.33 -2.48 -13.19
N PRO A 70 -3.48 -1.91 -14.40
CA PRO A 70 -3.79 -2.71 -15.60
C PRO A 70 -2.66 -3.66 -16.00
N ALA A 71 -1.39 -3.29 -15.76
CA ALA A 71 -0.23 -4.14 -16.04
C ALA A 71 -0.04 -5.23 -14.98
N GLN A 72 -0.29 -4.92 -13.71
CA GLN A 72 -0.21 -5.88 -12.61
C GLN A 72 -1.34 -6.91 -12.65
N ALA A 73 -2.57 -6.51 -12.95
CA ALA A 73 -3.69 -7.45 -13.12
C ALA A 73 -3.44 -8.45 -14.26
N ALA A 74 -2.83 -8.02 -15.37
CA ALA A 74 -2.47 -8.91 -16.47
C ALA A 74 -1.36 -9.91 -16.09
N LEU A 75 -0.37 -9.49 -15.30
CA LEU A 75 0.71 -10.35 -14.81
C LEU A 75 0.23 -11.33 -13.73
N ASP A 76 -0.65 -10.90 -12.83
CA ASP A 76 -1.26 -11.74 -11.80
C ASP A 76 -2.15 -12.82 -12.45
N VAL A 77 -2.93 -12.47 -13.48
CA VAL A 77 -3.69 -13.44 -14.28
C VAL A 77 -2.77 -14.43 -15.02
N GLY A 78 -1.68 -13.95 -15.63
CA GLY A 78 -0.70 -14.83 -16.29
C GLY A 78 -0.02 -15.82 -15.33
N ARG A 79 0.26 -15.38 -14.11
CA ARG A 79 0.82 -16.21 -13.03
C ARG A 79 -0.19 -17.23 -12.51
N LEU A 80 -1.45 -16.86 -12.33
CA LEU A 80 -2.52 -17.75 -11.89
C LEU A 80 -2.86 -18.82 -12.94
N LEU A 81 -2.72 -18.50 -14.21
CA LEU A 81 -2.95 -19.42 -15.33
C LEU A 81 -1.73 -20.31 -15.66
N GLY A 82 -0.62 -20.17 -14.92
CA GLY A 82 0.56 -21.02 -15.09
C GLY A 82 1.24 -20.91 -16.45
N LEU A 83 1.09 -19.77 -17.15
CA LEU A 83 1.68 -19.54 -18.47
C LEU A 83 3.14 -19.07 -18.38
N GLN A 84 4.01 -19.89 -17.78
CA GLN A 84 5.46 -19.69 -17.80
C GLN A 84 6.18 -20.84 -18.52
#